data_AF-A0A9J5YT53-F1
#
_entry.id   AF-A0A9J5YT53-F1
#
_cell.length_a   1.000
_cell.length_b   1.000
_cell.length_c   1.000
_cell.angle_alpha   90.00
_cell.angle_beta   90.00
_cell.angle_gamma   90.00
#
_symmetry.space_group_name_H-M   'P 1'
#
loop_
_entity.id
_entity.type
_entity.pdbx_description
1 polymer ?
#
loop_
_entity_poly.entity_id
_entity_poly.type
_entity_poly.pdbx_seq_one_letter_code
_entity_poly.pdbx_strand_id
1 'polypeptide(L)'
;MESKVLPITPAPFPASSDEATDWNIQSPAAKSPAPPTTPSTPSSFQDIRRWRPAAQRNLRNQWSKLSSLRTQWLSLSSTARSHATYVVNSYLSQRYMDAMELGVLTEMPDIRKKACRKLFKQQETNRSKLLSSYKDMVAVVTQMVNVSKSMRCYLKGTSGTPLTEFSCFPGNQNDTGDCDGIPVFTFWSIFDFETLAKELVQMFVSETNLKRLLVMEICSIGSENFSQVDGLKWSDHFYVGEFDDLRICDSNSNKVLKQLVPKEESCNFQSTTMQSSSQLERNVLQVYLTTWLAEVNVDRFRIGELLAMVGEEMHVTIS
;
A
#
# COMPACT_ATOMS: atom_id res chain seq x y z
N MET A 1 18.02 33.35 58.97
CA MET A 1 16.78 33.63 58.23
C MET A 1 16.51 32.39 57.37
N GLU A 2 15.96 31.30 57.94
CA GLU A 2 14.54 31.11 58.33
C GLU A 2 13.59 31.36 57.16
N SER A 3 12.50 30.64 56.90
CA SER A 3 11.92 29.35 57.30
C SER A 3 10.50 29.40 56.73
N LYS A 4 9.98 28.28 56.21
CA LYS A 4 8.57 27.81 56.12
C LYS A 4 8.38 27.05 54.80
N VAL A 5 8.25 25.71 54.73
CA VAL A 5 7.55 24.67 55.52
C VAL A 5 6.01 24.74 55.42
N LEU A 6 5.48 23.96 54.45
CA LEU A 6 4.37 22.95 54.50
C LEU A 6 2.99 23.37 55.08
N PRO A 7 1.91 22.53 55.14
CA PRO A 7 1.59 21.23 54.51
C PRO A 7 0.09 21.04 54.04
N ILE A 8 -0.17 19.89 53.37
CA ILE A 8 -1.24 18.85 53.56
C ILE A 8 -2.77 19.18 53.43
N THR A 9 -3.42 18.29 52.64
CA THR A 9 -4.82 17.76 52.48
C THR A 9 -5.80 17.83 53.69
N PRO A 10 -7.06 17.28 53.65
CA PRO A 10 -7.99 16.82 52.60
C PRO A 10 -9.49 17.25 52.86
N ALA A 11 -10.47 16.65 52.12
CA ALA A 11 -11.85 16.26 52.52
C ALA A 11 -12.98 16.79 51.57
N PRO A 12 -14.22 16.25 51.58
CA PRO A 12 -14.70 14.86 51.78
C PRO A 12 -15.80 14.41 50.76
N PHE A 13 -16.14 13.11 50.74
CA PHE A 13 -17.46 12.59 50.28
C PHE A 13 -18.53 12.79 51.37
N PRO A 14 -19.81 13.03 51.01
CA PRO A 14 -20.90 12.06 51.32
C PRO A 14 -22.03 12.14 50.25
N ALA A 15 -23.15 11.40 50.22
CA ALA A 15 -23.64 10.12 50.72
C ALA A 15 -24.94 9.87 49.91
N SER A 16 -25.39 8.63 49.84
CA SER A 16 -26.65 8.21 49.21
C SER A 16 -27.89 8.82 49.87
N SER A 17 -28.97 8.98 49.11
CA SER A 17 -30.35 8.86 49.62
C SER A 17 -31.27 8.50 48.46
N ASP A 18 -31.92 7.35 48.63
CA ASP A 18 -33.01 6.83 47.82
C ASP A 18 -34.21 7.77 47.83
N GLU A 19 -34.88 7.93 46.68
CA GLU A 19 -36.35 7.98 46.69
C GLU A 19 -36.91 7.39 45.40
N ALA A 20 -37.69 6.34 45.61
CA ALA A 20 -38.34 5.54 44.60
C ALA A 20 -39.36 6.37 43.81
N THR A 21 -39.48 6.09 42.51
CA THR A 21 -40.74 6.35 41.82
C THR A 21 -41.14 5.13 41.02
N ASP A 22 -42.38 4.78 41.27
CA ASP A 22 -43.00 3.49 41.13
C ASP A 22 -43.30 3.13 39.67
N TRP A 23 -43.36 1.83 39.44
CA TRP A 23 -43.60 1.19 38.17
C TRP A 23 -45.02 1.45 37.68
N ASN A 24 -45.20 1.96 36.46
CA ASN A 24 -46.45 1.73 35.73
C ASN A 24 -46.18 0.86 34.50
N ILE A 25 -46.50 -0.42 34.68
CA ILE A 25 -46.51 -1.45 33.66
C ILE A 25 -47.73 -1.21 32.77
N GLN A 26 -47.49 -0.87 31.50
CA GLN A 26 -48.50 -1.10 30.48
C GLN A 26 -47.85 -1.60 29.18
N SER A 27 -48.20 -2.83 28.82
CA SER A 27 -48.04 -3.43 27.48
C SER A 27 -49.36 -4.13 27.14
N PRO A 28 -49.70 -4.38 25.87
CA PRO A 28 -49.32 -3.69 24.64
C PRO A 28 -50.56 -3.26 23.82
N ALA A 29 -50.59 -2.04 23.29
CA ALA A 29 -51.52 -1.71 22.20
C ALA A 29 -50.88 -2.19 20.88
N ALA A 30 -51.55 -3.15 20.22
CA ALA A 30 -51.14 -3.73 18.95
C ALA A 30 -50.80 -2.65 17.91
N LYS A 31 -49.51 -2.54 17.57
CA LYS A 31 -49.09 -1.81 16.35
C LYS A 31 -49.43 -2.69 15.15
N SER A 32 -50.26 -2.15 14.27
CA SER A 32 -50.53 -2.69 12.93
C SER A 32 -49.25 -3.14 12.22
N PRO A 33 -49.32 -4.18 11.36
CA PRO A 33 -48.16 -4.64 10.62
C PRO A 33 -47.62 -3.51 9.75
N ALA A 34 -46.30 -3.30 9.80
CA ALA A 34 -45.61 -2.49 8.81
C ALA A 34 -45.92 -3.01 7.40
N PRO A 35 -46.11 -2.14 6.39
CA PRO A 35 -46.32 -2.59 5.03
C PRO A 35 -45.10 -3.41 4.56
N PRO A 36 -45.31 -4.46 3.76
CA PRO A 36 -44.21 -5.25 3.23
C PRO A 36 -43.26 -4.36 2.43
N THR A 37 -41.97 -4.50 2.70
CA THR A 37 -40.89 -3.89 1.94
C THR A 37 -41.05 -4.32 0.48
N THR A 38 -41.53 -3.41 -0.36
CA THR A 38 -41.59 -3.62 -1.81
C THR A 38 -40.18 -3.82 -2.34
N PRO A 39 -39.94 -4.84 -3.19
CA PRO A 39 -38.67 -4.99 -3.89
C PRO A 39 -38.45 -3.74 -4.76
N SER A 40 -37.21 -3.26 -4.80
CA SER A 40 -36.74 -2.15 -5.63
C SER A 40 -37.30 -2.28 -7.03
N THR A 41 -38.03 -1.28 -7.50
CA THR A 41 -38.55 -1.23 -8.87
C THR A 41 -37.38 -1.41 -9.85
N PRO A 42 -37.46 -2.32 -10.85
CA PRO A 42 -36.41 -2.44 -11.85
C PRO A 42 -36.21 -1.09 -12.53
N SER A 43 -34.95 -0.66 -12.60
CA SER A 43 -34.53 0.56 -13.29
C SER A 43 -35.24 0.63 -14.65
N SER A 44 -35.88 1.76 -14.98
CA SER A 44 -36.68 1.80 -16.20
C SER A 44 -35.77 1.58 -17.42
N PHE A 45 -36.30 1.01 -18.51
CA PHE A 45 -35.53 0.84 -19.76
C PHE A 45 -34.86 2.15 -20.24
N GLN A 46 -35.45 3.30 -19.92
CA GLN A 46 -34.87 4.61 -20.24
C GLN A 46 -33.67 4.95 -19.36
N ASP A 47 -33.67 4.56 -18.09
CA ASP A 47 -32.56 4.77 -17.16
C ASP A 47 -31.36 3.91 -17.56
N ILE A 48 -31.59 2.64 -17.90
CA ILE A 48 -30.55 1.71 -18.39
C ILE A 48 -29.91 2.26 -19.68
N ARG A 49 -30.73 2.77 -20.61
CA ARG A 49 -30.23 3.34 -21.88
C ARG A 49 -29.37 4.59 -21.66
N ARG A 50 -29.64 5.38 -20.62
CA ARG A 50 -28.84 6.57 -20.27
C ARG A 50 -27.59 6.22 -19.47
N TRP A 51 -27.68 5.24 -18.58
CA TRP A 51 -26.58 4.77 -17.74
C TRP A 51 -25.48 4.07 -18.55
N ARG A 52 -25.87 3.16 -19.47
CA ARG A 52 -24.92 2.28 -20.17
C ARG A 52 -23.81 3.05 -20.91
N PRO A 53 -24.08 4.10 -21.72
CA PRO A 53 -23.02 4.85 -22.39
C PRO A 53 -22.05 5.54 -21.41
N ALA A 54 -22.55 6.01 -20.27
CA ALA A 54 -21.72 6.61 -19.23
C ALA A 54 -20.83 5.55 -18.56
N ALA A 55 -21.38 4.39 -18.24
CA ALA A 55 -20.65 3.26 -17.68
C ALA A 55 -19.56 2.74 -18.62
N GLN A 56 -19.87 2.52 -19.90
CA GLN A 56 -18.91 2.11 -20.92
C GLN A 56 -17.72 3.08 -21.01
N ARG A 57 -18.01 4.39 -21.02
CA ARG A 57 -16.96 5.42 -21.07
C ARG A 57 -16.11 5.43 -19.80
N ASN A 58 -16.73 5.35 -18.62
CA ASN A 58 -16.01 5.33 -17.36
C ASN A 58 -15.09 4.10 -17.28
N LEU A 59 -15.61 2.92 -17.59
CA LEU A 59 -14.83 1.68 -17.60
C LEU A 59 -13.60 1.77 -18.51
N ARG A 60 -13.76 2.24 -19.75
CA ARG A 60 -12.63 2.46 -20.67
C ARG A 60 -11.60 3.42 -20.08
N ASN A 61 -12.05 4.53 -19.48
CA ASN A 61 -11.17 5.51 -18.86
C ASN A 61 -10.41 4.94 -17.65
N GLN A 62 -11.09 4.23 -16.75
CA GLN A 62 -10.46 3.65 -15.56
C GLN A 62 -9.44 2.59 -15.96
N TRP A 63 -9.76 1.71 -16.91
CA TRP A 63 -8.82 0.68 -17.38
C TRP A 63 -7.63 1.26 -18.14
N SER A 64 -7.84 2.29 -18.96
CA SER A 64 -6.74 3.03 -19.59
C SER A 64 -5.83 3.67 -18.54
N LYS A 65 -6.42 4.27 -17.48
CA LYS A 65 -5.67 4.84 -16.36
C LYS A 65 -4.90 3.77 -15.56
N LEU A 66 -5.48 2.59 -15.32
CA LEU A 66 -4.79 1.47 -14.70
C LEU A 66 -3.56 1.04 -15.50
N SER A 67 -3.66 0.98 -16.83
CA SER A 67 -2.52 0.61 -17.67
C SER A 67 -1.41 1.66 -17.66
N SER A 68 -1.77 2.95 -17.65
CA SER A 68 -0.80 4.04 -17.49
C SER A 68 -0.10 3.97 -16.13
N LEU A 69 -0.85 3.80 -15.04
CA LEU A 69 -0.31 3.69 -13.68
C LEU A 69 0.60 2.45 -13.53
N ARG A 70 0.24 1.32 -14.16
CA ARG A 70 1.09 0.12 -14.22
C ARG A 70 2.45 0.43 -14.81
N THR A 71 2.48 1.09 -15.97
CA THR A 71 3.73 1.44 -16.66
C THR A 71 4.55 2.41 -15.83
N GLN A 72 3.90 3.38 -15.18
CA GLN A 72 4.54 4.30 -14.25
C GLN A 72 5.17 3.57 -13.06
N TRP A 73 4.44 2.64 -12.44
CA TRP A 73 4.94 1.85 -11.32
C TRP A 73 6.17 1.01 -11.72
N LEU A 74 6.16 0.39 -12.90
CA LEU A 74 7.30 -0.38 -13.42
C LEU A 74 8.54 0.50 -13.64
N SER A 75 8.35 1.71 -14.14
CA SER A 75 9.43 2.70 -14.31
C SER A 75 10.03 3.12 -12.97
N LEU A 76 9.18 3.42 -11.98
CA LEU A 76 9.60 3.77 -10.62
C LEU A 76 10.31 2.59 -9.93
N SER A 77 9.78 1.37 -10.07
CA SER A 77 10.39 0.13 -9.59
C SER A 77 11.83 -0.04 -10.12
N SER A 78 12.05 0.18 -11.41
CA SER A 78 13.38 0.09 -12.03
C SER A 78 14.33 1.19 -11.56
N THR A 79 13.81 2.40 -11.35
CA THR A 79 14.58 3.54 -10.82
C THR A 79 15.01 3.28 -9.37
N ALA A 80 14.08 2.86 -8.53
CA ALA A 80 14.33 2.46 -7.14
C ALA A 80 15.37 1.34 -7.07
N ARG A 81 15.27 0.30 -7.92
CA ARG A 81 16.26 -0.78 -8.02
C ARG A 81 17.66 -0.25 -8.31
N SER A 82 17.77 0.75 -9.19
CA SER A 82 19.05 1.36 -9.52
C SER A 82 19.65 2.07 -8.29
N HIS A 83 18.84 2.81 -7.53
CA HIS A 83 19.25 3.41 -6.26
C HIS A 83 19.66 2.37 -5.22
N ALA A 84 18.88 1.31 -5.04
CA ALA A 84 19.21 0.18 -4.17
C ALA A 84 20.55 -0.46 -4.55
N THR A 85 20.78 -0.67 -5.85
CA THR A 85 22.05 -1.20 -6.38
C THR A 85 23.21 -0.27 -6.06
N TYR A 86 23.04 1.05 -6.20
CA TYR A 86 24.07 2.01 -5.80
C TYR A 86 24.36 2.00 -4.31
N VAL A 87 23.35 1.87 -3.44
CA VAL A 87 23.53 1.73 -1.99
C VAL A 87 24.38 0.50 -1.67
N VAL A 88 24.02 -0.66 -2.22
CA VAL A 88 24.75 -1.92 -2.04
C VAL A 88 26.17 -1.83 -2.58
N ASN A 89 26.36 -1.29 -3.79
CA ASN A 89 27.69 -1.17 -4.39
C ASN A 89 28.60 -0.21 -3.62
N SER A 90 28.08 0.93 -3.17
CA SER A 90 28.84 1.87 -2.34
C SER A 90 29.22 1.24 -1.00
N TYR A 91 28.31 0.49 -0.39
CA TYR A 91 28.58 -0.25 0.84
C TYR A 91 29.69 -1.28 0.67
N LEU A 92 29.56 -2.17 -0.30
CA LEU A 92 30.54 -3.23 -0.54
C LEU A 92 31.90 -2.62 -0.90
N SER A 93 31.92 -1.59 -1.75
CA SER A 93 33.16 -0.89 -2.11
C SER A 93 33.84 -0.27 -0.89
N GLN A 94 33.06 0.26 0.06
CA GLN A 94 33.59 0.80 1.30
C GLN A 94 34.12 -0.31 2.20
N ARG A 95 33.37 -1.41 2.37
CA ARG A 95 33.73 -2.54 3.22
C ARG A 95 35.00 -3.26 2.76
N TYR A 96 35.21 -3.37 1.44
CA TYR A 96 36.40 -3.99 0.87
C TYR A 96 37.48 -2.98 0.48
N MET A 97 37.36 -1.71 0.89
CA MET A 97 38.34 -0.67 0.55
C MET A 97 39.74 -1.02 1.04
N ASP A 98 39.88 -1.65 2.21
CA ASP A 98 41.19 -1.98 2.78
C ASP A 98 41.92 -3.07 1.99
N ALA A 99 41.17 -4.01 1.39
CA ALA A 99 41.69 -5.07 0.55
C ALA A 99 41.86 -4.65 -0.92
N MET A 100 41.43 -3.45 -1.31
CA MET A 100 41.47 -2.98 -2.69
C MET A 100 42.90 -2.60 -3.11
N GLU A 101 43.36 -3.16 -4.22
CA GLU A 101 44.62 -2.78 -4.86
C GLU A 101 44.48 -1.42 -5.54
N LEU A 102 45.07 -0.38 -4.94
CA LEU A 102 45.00 1.00 -5.43
C LEU A 102 46.14 1.35 -6.39
N GLY A 103 47.09 0.44 -6.61
CA GLY A 103 48.26 0.65 -7.46
C GLY A 103 49.04 1.91 -7.05
N VAL A 104 49.34 2.77 -8.03
CA VAL A 104 50.06 4.05 -7.83
C VAL A 104 49.37 5.01 -6.87
N LEU A 105 48.05 4.86 -6.64
CA LEU A 105 47.32 5.70 -5.70
C LEU A 105 47.61 5.35 -4.24
N THR A 106 48.22 4.20 -3.96
CA THR A 106 48.52 3.75 -2.58
C THR A 106 49.44 4.73 -1.85
N GLU A 107 50.35 5.39 -2.56
CA GLU A 107 51.27 6.39 -2.02
C GLU A 107 50.58 7.73 -1.69
N MET A 108 49.33 7.92 -2.11
CA MET A 108 48.60 9.16 -1.82
C MET A 108 48.09 9.15 -0.36
N PRO A 109 48.46 10.15 0.45
CA PRO A 109 48.03 10.21 1.84
C PRO A 109 46.50 10.33 1.95
N ASP A 110 45.95 9.53 2.87
CA ASP A 110 44.52 9.44 3.18
C ASP A 110 43.60 9.04 2.01
N ILE A 111 44.12 8.47 0.92
CA ILE A 111 43.29 8.15 -0.25
C ILE A 111 42.12 7.21 0.09
N ARG A 112 42.37 6.16 0.87
CA ARG A 112 41.35 5.20 1.32
C ARG A 112 40.29 5.90 2.17
N LYS A 113 40.71 6.74 3.12
CA LYS A 113 39.81 7.52 3.98
C LYS A 113 38.93 8.48 3.17
N LYS A 114 39.51 9.19 2.19
CA LYS A 114 38.78 10.08 1.28
C LYS A 114 37.79 9.30 0.40
N ALA A 115 38.21 8.14 -0.13
CA ALA A 115 37.37 7.26 -0.92
C ALA A 115 36.19 6.72 -0.10
N CYS A 116 36.44 6.19 1.11
CA CYS A 116 35.39 5.76 2.03
C CYS A 116 34.39 6.88 2.36
N ARG A 117 34.87 8.10 2.63
CA ARG A 117 33.99 9.25 2.87
C ARG A 117 33.13 9.59 1.65
N LYS A 118 33.68 9.50 0.44
CA LYS A 118 32.92 9.71 -0.81
C LYS A 118 31.85 8.63 -0.99
N LEU A 119 32.20 7.36 -0.78
CA LEU A 119 31.28 6.23 -0.87
C LEU A 119 30.16 6.32 0.16
N PHE A 120 30.47 6.72 1.40
CA PHE A 120 29.47 6.94 2.44
C PHE A 120 28.45 8.02 2.03
N LYS A 121 28.91 9.18 1.55
CA LYS A 121 28.02 10.24 1.05
C LYS A 121 27.17 9.78 -0.14
N GLN A 122 27.74 8.97 -1.03
CA GLN A 122 27.01 8.36 -2.14
C GLN A 122 25.93 7.40 -1.64
N GLN A 123 26.24 6.62 -0.60
CA GLN A 123 25.30 5.72 0.05
C GLN A 123 24.11 6.51 0.64
N GLU A 124 24.37 7.55 1.45
CA GLU A 124 23.31 8.41 2.02
C GLU A 124 22.43 9.04 0.94
N THR A 125 23.04 9.58 -0.10
CA THR A 125 22.31 10.21 -1.21
C THR A 125 21.39 9.19 -1.91
N ASN A 126 21.87 7.97 -2.16
CA ASN A 126 21.08 6.95 -2.83
C ASN A 126 20.03 6.32 -1.90
N ARG A 127 20.25 6.26 -0.58
CA ARG A 127 19.20 5.88 0.38
C ARG A 127 18.04 6.85 0.32
N SER A 128 18.30 8.16 0.34
CA SER A 128 17.23 9.16 0.25
C SER A 128 16.47 9.08 -1.08
N LYS A 129 17.18 8.81 -2.19
CA LYS A 129 16.54 8.60 -3.50
C LYS A 129 15.72 7.31 -3.53
N LEU A 130 16.21 6.21 -2.95
CA LEU A 130 15.49 4.96 -2.83
C LEU A 130 14.18 5.14 -2.06
N LEU A 131 14.23 5.82 -0.90
CA LEU A 131 13.05 6.14 -0.09
C LEU A 131 12.05 7.01 -0.86
N SER A 132 12.53 8.03 -1.58
CA SER A 132 11.68 8.86 -2.43
C SER A 132 10.99 8.05 -3.53
N SER A 133 11.74 7.19 -4.25
CA SER A 133 11.16 6.34 -5.28
C SER A 133 10.15 5.34 -4.72
N TYR A 134 10.42 4.77 -3.53
CA TYR A 134 9.47 3.90 -2.83
C TYR A 134 8.17 4.64 -2.50
N LYS A 135 8.26 5.87 -1.96
CA LYS A 135 7.09 6.72 -1.70
C LYS A 135 6.27 6.95 -2.96
N ASP A 136 6.93 7.27 -4.08
CA ASP A 136 6.26 7.47 -5.36
C ASP A 136 5.57 6.18 -5.85
N MET A 137 6.18 5.01 -5.64
CA MET A 137 5.57 3.72 -5.94
C MET A 137 4.29 3.48 -5.12
N VAL A 138 4.33 3.74 -3.81
CA VAL A 138 3.15 3.61 -2.94
C VAL A 138 2.04 4.55 -3.41
N ALA A 139 2.37 5.81 -3.72
CA ALA A 139 1.41 6.78 -4.24
C ALA A 139 0.73 6.31 -5.53
N VAL A 140 1.48 5.69 -6.46
CA VAL A 140 0.92 5.11 -7.68
C VAL A 140 -0.02 3.94 -7.36
N VAL A 141 0.35 3.04 -6.45
CA VAL A 141 -0.52 1.92 -6.05
C VAL A 141 -1.80 2.42 -5.38
N THR A 142 -1.71 3.43 -4.51
CA THR A 142 -2.88 4.08 -3.90
C THR A 142 -3.82 4.63 -4.99
N GLN A 143 -3.27 5.25 -6.03
CA GLN A 143 -4.07 5.69 -7.18
C GLN A 143 -4.70 4.52 -7.93
N MET A 144 -3.97 3.41 -8.16
CA MET A 144 -4.52 2.22 -8.82
C MET A 144 -5.72 1.65 -8.04
N VAL A 145 -5.63 1.61 -6.71
CA VAL A 145 -6.72 1.17 -5.83
C VAL A 145 -7.93 2.09 -5.90
N ASN A 146 -7.72 3.40 -5.93
CA ASN A 146 -8.81 4.36 -6.06
C ASN A 146 -9.49 4.27 -7.43
N VAL A 147 -8.70 4.09 -8.49
CA VAL A 147 -9.19 3.90 -9.87
C VAL A 147 -10.02 2.62 -9.99
N SER A 148 -9.56 1.50 -9.41
CA SER A 148 -10.34 0.25 -9.43
C SER A 148 -11.66 0.37 -8.66
N LYS A 149 -11.70 1.14 -7.57
CA LYS A 149 -12.92 1.42 -6.79
C LYS A 149 -13.86 2.45 -7.42
N SER A 150 -13.42 3.18 -8.45
CA SER A 150 -14.19 4.25 -9.10
C SER A 150 -14.85 3.81 -10.42
N MET A 151 -15.01 2.50 -10.64
CA MET A 151 -15.62 1.97 -11.86
C MET A 151 -17.15 2.06 -11.86
N ARG A 152 -17.77 2.08 -10.68
CA ARG A 152 -19.23 2.22 -10.50
C ARG A 152 -19.74 3.58 -10.93
N CYS A 153 -21.01 3.58 -11.32
CA CYS A 153 -21.72 4.75 -11.85
C CYS A 153 -22.95 5.00 -10.99
N TYR A 154 -22.88 5.99 -10.12
CA TYR A 154 -23.96 6.35 -9.20
C TYR A 154 -24.81 7.48 -9.74
N LEU A 155 -26.08 7.52 -9.34
CA LEU A 155 -27.01 8.60 -9.67
C LEU A 155 -26.97 9.68 -8.58
N LYS A 156 -26.74 10.93 -9.00
CA LYS A 156 -26.73 12.12 -8.13
C LYS A 156 -27.80 13.12 -8.60
N GLY A 157 -28.69 13.53 -7.69
CA GLY A 157 -29.69 14.59 -7.93
C GLY A 157 -31.10 14.24 -7.44
N THR A 158 -31.96 15.25 -7.29
CA THR A 158 -33.41 15.08 -7.09
C THR A 158 -34.08 14.61 -8.39
N SER A 159 -35.28 14.03 -8.26
CA SER A 159 -36.04 13.22 -9.23
C SER A 159 -36.47 13.91 -10.56
N GLY A 160 -35.64 14.77 -11.14
CA GLY A 160 -35.84 15.42 -12.43
C GLY A 160 -34.57 15.59 -13.29
N THR A 161 -33.36 15.60 -12.71
CA THR A 161 -32.09 15.71 -13.45
C THR A 161 -30.99 14.83 -12.84
N PRO A 162 -31.08 13.50 -12.96
CA PRO A 162 -30.05 12.61 -12.45
C PRO A 162 -28.75 12.78 -13.26
N LEU A 163 -27.69 13.21 -12.59
CA LEU A 163 -26.32 13.27 -13.09
C LEU A 163 -25.57 12.01 -12.66
N THR A 164 -24.83 11.39 -13.57
CA THR A 164 -23.97 10.23 -13.24
C THR A 164 -22.69 10.71 -12.55
N GLU A 165 -22.39 10.15 -11.38
CA GLU A 165 -21.16 10.36 -10.62
C GLU A 165 -20.32 9.07 -10.59
N PHE A 166 -19.00 9.22 -10.73
CA PHE A 166 -18.04 8.13 -10.62
C PHE A 166 -17.21 8.37 -9.36
N SER A 167 -17.40 7.56 -8.33
CA SER A 167 -16.80 7.75 -7.01
C SER A 167 -16.46 6.41 -6.38
N CYS A 168 -15.60 6.43 -5.34
CA CYS A 168 -15.32 5.24 -4.53
C CYS A 168 -16.50 4.87 -3.60
N PHE A 169 -17.45 5.78 -3.41
CA PHE A 169 -18.53 5.62 -2.43
C PHE A 169 -19.87 6.05 -3.04
N PRO A 170 -20.95 5.32 -2.76
CA PRO A 170 -22.28 5.69 -3.20
C PRO A 170 -22.74 6.99 -2.51
N GLY A 171 -23.33 7.90 -3.28
CA GLY A 171 -24.02 9.07 -2.71
C GLY A 171 -25.37 8.73 -2.07
N ASN A 172 -25.99 7.62 -2.49
CA ASN A 172 -27.24 7.07 -1.96
C ASN A 172 -27.02 5.60 -1.58
N GLN A 173 -27.32 5.21 -0.34
CA GLN A 173 -27.08 3.84 0.15
C GLN A 173 -27.84 2.76 -0.61
N ASN A 174 -28.91 3.11 -1.33
CA ASN A 174 -29.70 2.17 -2.13
C ASN A 174 -29.20 2.02 -3.57
N ASP A 175 -28.22 2.82 -4.00
CA ASP A 175 -27.64 2.72 -5.34
C ASP A 175 -26.35 1.91 -5.30
N THR A 176 -26.40 0.71 -5.86
CA THR A 176 -25.24 -0.18 -5.96
C THR A 176 -24.21 0.31 -6.98
N GLY A 177 -24.59 1.23 -7.87
CA GLY A 177 -23.75 1.79 -8.92
C GLY A 177 -23.44 0.85 -10.08
N ASP A 178 -24.06 -0.34 -10.11
CA ASP A 178 -23.88 -1.40 -11.13
C ASP A 178 -25.19 -1.75 -11.87
N CYS A 179 -26.24 -0.93 -11.72
CA CYS A 179 -27.53 -1.12 -12.39
C CYS A 179 -28.06 -2.58 -12.25
N ASP A 180 -28.00 -3.12 -11.03
CA ASP A 180 -28.38 -4.49 -10.67
C ASP A 180 -27.65 -5.59 -11.46
N GLY A 181 -26.39 -5.34 -11.86
CA GLY A 181 -25.53 -6.31 -12.53
C GLY A 181 -25.83 -6.47 -14.02
N ILE A 182 -26.53 -5.52 -14.62
CA ILE A 182 -26.78 -5.53 -16.07
C ILE A 182 -25.43 -5.45 -16.82
N PRO A 183 -25.18 -6.34 -17.80
CA PRO A 183 -23.95 -6.27 -18.60
C PRO A 183 -23.79 -4.88 -19.22
N VAL A 184 -22.60 -4.30 -19.14
CA VAL A 184 -22.30 -2.96 -19.67
C VAL A 184 -21.98 -3.03 -21.16
N PHE A 185 -21.23 -4.06 -21.57
CA PHE A 185 -20.91 -4.36 -22.96
C PHE A 185 -21.71 -5.57 -23.42
N THR A 186 -21.04 -6.71 -23.64
CA THR A 186 -21.63 -7.90 -24.24
C THR A 186 -22.03 -8.91 -23.17
N PHE A 187 -21.10 -9.23 -22.28
CA PHE A 187 -21.23 -10.30 -21.29
C PHE A 187 -21.03 -9.82 -19.86
N TRP A 188 -20.26 -8.76 -19.62
CA TRP A 188 -19.78 -8.39 -18.29
C TRP A 188 -20.46 -7.16 -17.69
N SER A 189 -20.78 -7.25 -16.39
CA SER A 189 -21.26 -6.12 -15.57
C SER A 189 -20.08 -5.28 -15.06
N ILE A 190 -20.34 -4.15 -14.37
CA ILE A 190 -19.26 -3.38 -13.74
C ILE A 190 -18.54 -4.23 -12.71
N PHE A 191 -19.25 -5.07 -11.95
CA PHE A 191 -18.66 -5.95 -10.95
C PHE A 191 -17.58 -6.89 -11.53
N ASP A 192 -17.81 -7.44 -12.72
CA ASP A 192 -16.82 -8.30 -13.38
C ASP A 192 -15.53 -7.53 -13.69
N PHE A 193 -15.65 -6.31 -14.24
CA PHE A 193 -14.52 -5.42 -14.48
C PHE A 193 -13.82 -5.01 -13.18
N GLU A 194 -14.56 -4.70 -12.11
CA GLU A 194 -13.99 -4.39 -10.80
C GLU A 194 -13.18 -5.56 -10.25
N THR A 195 -13.67 -6.79 -10.44
CA THR A 195 -13.01 -8.01 -9.97
C THR A 195 -11.67 -8.21 -10.68
N LEU A 196 -11.66 -8.09 -12.01
CA LEU A 196 -10.43 -8.17 -12.80
C LEU A 196 -9.46 -7.03 -12.46
N ALA A 197 -9.96 -5.81 -12.27
CA ALA A 197 -9.16 -4.67 -11.86
C ALA A 197 -8.57 -4.87 -10.46
N LYS A 198 -9.35 -5.42 -9.53
CA LYS A 198 -8.89 -5.75 -8.18
C LYS A 198 -7.77 -6.78 -8.24
N GLU A 199 -7.93 -7.84 -9.03
CA GLU A 199 -6.87 -8.84 -9.25
C GLU A 199 -5.57 -8.18 -9.74
N LEU A 200 -5.67 -7.34 -10.79
CA LEU A 200 -4.54 -6.59 -11.32
C LEU A 200 -3.84 -5.76 -10.24
N VAL A 201 -4.60 -4.96 -9.49
CA VAL A 201 -4.06 -4.05 -8.48
C VAL A 201 -3.44 -4.81 -7.32
N GLN A 202 -3.99 -5.97 -6.92
CA GLN A 202 -3.46 -6.76 -5.81
C GLN A 202 -2.05 -7.30 -6.07
N MET A 203 -1.69 -7.59 -7.33
CA MET A 203 -0.30 -7.93 -7.70
C MET A 203 0.67 -6.79 -7.35
N PHE A 204 0.32 -5.56 -7.70
CA PHE A 204 1.17 -4.38 -7.40
C PHE A 204 1.18 -4.01 -5.92
N VAL A 205 0.07 -4.17 -5.20
CA VAL A 205 -0.01 -3.99 -3.74
C VAL A 205 0.94 -4.96 -3.04
N SER A 206 0.84 -6.24 -3.37
CA SER A 206 1.66 -7.30 -2.77
C SER A 206 3.15 -7.09 -3.06
N GLU A 207 3.49 -6.73 -4.30
CA GLU A 207 4.87 -6.46 -4.68
C GLU A 207 5.43 -5.19 -4.03
N THR A 208 4.61 -4.14 -3.86
CA THR A 208 5.03 -2.92 -3.15
C THR A 208 5.28 -3.19 -1.67
N ASN A 209 4.47 -4.06 -1.04
CA ASN A 209 4.69 -4.49 0.34
C ASN A 209 6.00 -5.29 0.48
N LEU A 210 6.29 -6.21 -0.44
CA LEU A 210 7.57 -6.91 -0.46
C LEU A 210 8.74 -5.94 -0.61
N LYS A 211 8.62 -4.98 -1.54
CA LYS A 211 9.66 -3.96 -1.77
C LYS A 211 9.87 -3.06 -0.56
N ARG A 212 8.83 -2.78 0.25
CA ARG A 212 8.99 -2.09 1.55
C ARG A 212 10.02 -2.79 2.43
N LEU A 213 9.95 -4.13 2.49
CA LEU A 213 10.87 -4.93 3.30
C LEU A 213 12.29 -4.79 2.80
N LEU A 214 12.47 -4.89 1.48
CA LEU A 214 13.77 -4.71 0.86
C LEU A 214 14.33 -3.30 1.07
N VAL A 215 13.49 -2.26 1.01
CA VAL A 215 13.91 -0.88 1.32
C VAL A 215 14.39 -0.77 2.77
N MET A 216 13.67 -1.38 3.74
CA MET A 216 14.07 -1.34 5.15
C MET A 216 15.46 -1.96 5.32
N GLU A 217 15.64 -3.17 4.81
CA GLU A 217 16.90 -3.90 4.89
C GLU A 217 18.05 -3.14 4.21
N ILE A 218 17.83 -2.63 3.00
CA ILE A 218 18.86 -1.94 2.22
C ILE A 218 19.23 -0.58 2.85
N CYS A 219 18.27 0.13 3.42
CA CYS A 219 18.54 1.38 4.12
C CYS A 219 19.32 1.16 5.42
N SER A 220 19.12 0.02 6.10
CA SER A 220 19.82 -0.34 7.34
C SER A 220 21.27 -0.78 7.16
N ILE A 221 21.68 -1.14 5.93
CA ILE A 221 23.05 -1.61 5.63
C ILE A 221 24.10 -0.62 6.16
N GLY A 222 25.00 -1.04 7.05
CA GLY A 222 26.13 -0.20 7.49
C GLY A 222 25.78 0.93 8.46
N SER A 223 24.58 0.92 9.04
CA SER A 223 24.19 1.83 10.14
C SER A 223 25.11 1.69 11.37
N GLU A 224 25.60 0.48 11.62
CA GLU A 224 26.49 0.13 12.75
C GLU A 224 27.85 0.85 12.72
N ASN A 225 28.35 1.24 11.55
CA ASN A 225 29.72 1.74 11.40
C ASN A 225 29.88 3.24 11.68
N PHE A 226 28.78 4.02 11.74
CA PHE A 226 28.85 5.48 11.81
C PHE A 226 27.81 6.16 12.72
N SER A 227 26.84 5.43 13.28
CA SER A 227 25.84 6.02 14.17
C SER A 227 25.33 5.05 15.22
N GLN A 228 25.20 5.53 16.46
CA GLN A 228 24.50 4.87 17.58
C GLN A 228 22.97 4.96 17.42
N VAL A 229 22.49 4.90 16.17
CA VAL A 229 21.08 5.04 15.81
C VAL A 229 20.53 3.62 15.67
N ASP A 230 19.52 3.33 16.48
CA ASP A 230 18.74 2.09 16.45
C ASP A 230 18.36 1.78 14.99
N GLY A 231 18.59 0.54 14.54
CA GLY A 231 18.28 0.15 13.16
C GLY A 231 16.81 0.41 12.83
N LEU A 232 16.50 0.69 11.56
CA LEU A 232 15.11 0.93 11.12
C LEU A 232 14.23 -0.25 11.56
N LYS A 233 13.24 0.04 12.41
CA LYS A 233 12.27 -0.94 12.89
C LYS A 233 11.15 -1.08 11.89
N TRP A 234 10.51 -2.24 11.91
CA TRP A 234 9.35 -2.56 11.08
C TRP A 234 8.20 -1.55 11.24
N SER A 235 8.05 -1.01 12.44
CA SER A 235 7.07 0.02 12.83
C SER A 235 7.42 1.42 12.38
N ASP A 236 8.62 1.65 11.84
CA ASP A 236 9.05 2.98 11.47
C ASP A 236 8.41 3.38 10.14
N HIS A 237 7.94 4.62 10.12
CA HIS A 237 7.43 5.25 8.91
C HIS A 237 8.59 5.72 8.04
N PHE A 238 8.57 5.36 6.77
CA PHE A 238 9.49 5.94 5.78
C PHE A 238 9.14 7.38 5.41
N TYR A 239 7.86 7.73 5.53
CA TYR A 239 7.36 9.07 5.32
C TYR A 239 6.05 9.30 6.09
N VAL A 240 5.74 10.56 6.36
CA VAL A 240 4.50 10.95 7.04
C VAL A 240 3.29 10.49 6.23
N GLY A 241 2.41 9.68 6.84
CA GLY A 241 1.20 9.14 6.20
C GLY A 241 1.38 7.77 5.55
N GLU A 242 2.56 7.14 5.60
CA GLU A 242 2.82 5.85 4.94
C GLU A 242 1.79 4.76 5.30
N PHE A 243 1.51 4.55 6.60
CA PHE A 243 0.56 3.51 6.99
C PHE A 243 -0.88 3.82 6.57
N ASP A 244 -1.26 5.08 6.41
CA ASP A 244 -2.57 5.45 5.89
C ASP A 244 -2.67 5.06 4.41
N ASP A 245 -1.62 5.35 3.62
CA ASP A 245 -1.54 4.95 2.20
C ASP A 245 -1.56 3.42 2.05
N LEU A 246 -0.76 2.71 2.86
CA LEU A 246 -0.73 1.24 2.86
C LEU A 246 -2.08 0.66 3.29
N ARG A 247 -2.78 1.30 4.23
CA ARG A 247 -4.13 0.90 4.65
C ARG A 247 -5.16 1.10 3.54
N ILE A 248 -5.03 2.15 2.72
CA ILE A 248 -5.88 2.31 1.53
C ILE A 248 -5.67 1.15 0.57
N CYS A 249 -4.41 0.73 0.40
CA CYS A 249 -4.03 -0.42 -0.44
C CYS A 249 -4.56 -1.75 0.09
N ASP A 250 -4.69 -1.88 1.41
CA ASP A 250 -5.05 -3.12 2.07
C ASP A 250 -6.57 -3.30 2.20
N SER A 251 -7.21 -3.77 1.12
CA SER A 251 -8.64 -4.10 1.13
C SER A 251 -8.96 -5.47 1.74
N ASN A 252 -7.95 -6.24 2.19
CA ASN A 252 -8.08 -7.59 2.78
C ASN A 252 -7.19 -7.74 4.05
N SER A 253 -7.13 -6.67 4.85
CA SER A 253 -6.08 -6.37 5.84
C SER A 253 -6.04 -7.23 7.11
N ASN A 254 -5.81 -8.54 6.99
CA ASN A 254 -5.37 -9.29 8.17
C ASN A 254 -4.40 -10.44 7.90
N LYS A 255 -4.19 -10.87 6.64
CA LYS A 255 -3.29 -12.01 6.35
C LYS A 255 -1.92 -11.61 5.83
N VAL A 256 -1.82 -10.64 4.91
CA VAL A 256 -0.55 -10.36 4.20
C VAL A 256 0.46 -9.64 5.11
N LEU A 257 0.04 -8.59 5.83
CA LEU A 257 0.91 -7.93 6.81
C LEU A 257 1.27 -8.87 7.98
N LYS A 258 0.37 -9.74 8.44
CA LYS A 258 0.68 -10.74 9.49
C LYS A 258 1.55 -11.90 9.01
N GLN A 259 1.56 -12.22 7.71
CA GLN A 259 2.45 -13.23 7.12
C GLN A 259 3.84 -12.68 6.80
N LEU A 260 3.96 -11.37 6.58
CA LEU A 260 5.24 -10.71 6.27
C LEU A 260 5.94 -10.10 7.48
N VAL A 261 5.24 -9.95 8.62
CA VAL A 261 5.92 -9.80 9.91
C VAL A 261 6.67 -11.10 10.14
N PRO A 262 8.02 -11.07 10.26
CA PRO A 262 8.74 -12.23 10.73
C PRO A 262 8.14 -12.59 12.08
N LYS A 263 7.45 -13.74 12.17
CA LYS A 263 7.16 -14.31 13.48
C LYS A 263 8.51 -14.42 14.16
N GLU A 264 8.59 -13.87 15.37
CA GLU A 264 9.71 -14.01 16.28
C GLU A 264 9.77 -15.48 16.78
N GLU A 265 9.78 -16.44 15.85
CA GLU A 265 10.18 -17.80 16.13
C GLU A 265 11.69 -17.77 16.07
N SER A 266 12.30 -17.84 17.25
CA SER A 266 13.74 -17.95 17.48
C SER A 266 14.37 -18.97 16.54
N CYS A 267 14.83 -18.51 15.37
CA CYS A 267 15.62 -19.31 14.46
C CYS A 267 17.00 -19.48 15.10
N ASN A 268 17.11 -20.53 15.92
CA ASN A 268 18.38 -21.10 16.31
C ASN A 268 19.01 -21.67 15.04
N PHE A 269 19.71 -20.82 14.27
CA PHE A 269 20.57 -21.28 13.20
C PHE A 269 21.67 -22.10 13.85
N GLN A 270 21.52 -23.43 13.80
CA GLN A 270 22.60 -24.36 14.04
C GLN A 270 23.72 -24.03 13.07
N SER A 271 24.81 -23.53 13.63
CA SER A 271 26.04 -23.14 12.97
C SER A 271 26.60 -24.32 12.19
N THR A 272 26.31 -24.35 10.89
CA THR A 272 26.92 -25.32 9.98
C THR A 272 27.95 -24.57 9.11
N THR A 273 29.20 -24.74 9.52
CA THR A 273 30.43 -24.67 8.71
C THR A 273 30.67 -23.46 7.79
N MET A 274 31.45 -22.50 8.32
CA MET A 274 32.36 -21.54 7.67
C MET A 274 32.15 -21.23 6.17
N GLN A 275 31.17 -20.38 5.86
CA GLN A 275 31.41 -19.30 4.91
C GLN A 275 31.96 -18.11 5.70
N SER A 276 33.00 -17.42 5.19
CA SER A 276 33.43 -16.16 5.80
C SER A 276 32.21 -15.24 5.88
N SER A 277 31.99 -14.58 7.02
CA SER A 277 30.84 -13.68 7.25
C SER A 277 30.62 -12.67 6.10
N SER A 278 31.71 -12.28 5.44
CA SER A 278 31.75 -11.42 4.26
C SER A 278 31.11 -12.01 2.99
N GLN A 279 31.21 -13.34 2.78
CA GLN A 279 30.58 -14.02 1.65
C GLN A 279 29.08 -14.16 1.87
N LEU A 280 28.68 -14.50 3.09
CA LEU A 280 27.27 -14.61 3.47
C LEU A 280 26.54 -13.28 3.26
N GLU A 281 27.13 -12.17 3.70
CA GLU A 281 26.59 -10.84 3.50
C GLU A 281 26.42 -10.47 2.03
N ARG A 282 27.42 -10.75 1.18
CA ARG A 282 27.29 -10.54 -0.28
C ARG A 282 26.15 -11.35 -0.87
N ASN A 283 26.02 -12.61 -0.47
CA ASN A 283 24.94 -13.48 -0.94
C ASN A 283 23.57 -12.93 -0.53
N VAL A 284 23.42 -12.45 0.71
CA VAL A 284 22.17 -11.84 1.22
C VAL A 284 21.81 -10.58 0.42
N LEU A 285 22.77 -9.66 0.23
CA LEU A 285 22.52 -8.44 -0.55
C LEU A 285 22.20 -8.73 -2.02
N GLN A 286 22.82 -9.76 -2.60
CA GLN A 286 22.48 -10.24 -3.92
C GLN A 286 21.04 -10.76 -3.96
N VAL A 287 20.61 -11.56 -2.97
CA VAL A 287 19.23 -12.02 -2.86
C VAL A 287 18.27 -10.82 -2.83
N TYR A 288 18.53 -9.78 -2.02
CA TYR A 288 17.67 -8.60 -1.97
C TYR A 288 17.50 -7.92 -3.34
N LEU A 289 18.60 -7.70 -4.06
CA LEU A 289 18.55 -7.07 -5.39
C LEU A 289 17.90 -7.98 -6.44
N THR A 290 18.13 -9.28 -6.37
CA THR A 290 17.51 -10.26 -7.26
C THR A 290 16.01 -10.38 -7.00
N THR A 291 15.57 -10.42 -5.74
CA THR A 291 14.15 -10.40 -5.37
C THR A 291 13.47 -9.15 -5.89
N TRP A 292 14.09 -7.97 -5.75
CA TRP A 292 13.56 -6.73 -6.32
C TRP A 292 13.38 -6.83 -7.85
N LEU A 293 14.39 -7.38 -8.54
CA LEU A 293 14.38 -7.51 -10.00
C LEU A 293 13.34 -8.51 -10.50
N ALA A 294 13.14 -9.60 -9.76
CA ALA A 294 12.25 -10.68 -10.15
C ALA A 294 10.77 -10.27 -10.17
N GLU A 295 10.38 -9.23 -9.41
CA GLU A 295 9.00 -8.76 -9.28
C GLU A 295 8.03 -9.92 -9.00
N VAL A 296 8.34 -10.71 -7.97
CA VAL A 296 7.80 -12.07 -7.76
C VAL A 296 6.28 -12.13 -7.60
N ASN A 297 5.62 -11.04 -7.19
CA ASN A 297 4.17 -10.97 -7.07
C ASN A 297 3.48 -10.36 -8.31
N VAL A 298 4.23 -10.00 -9.35
CA VAL A 298 3.71 -9.40 -10.58
C VAL A 298 3.80 -10.42 -11.72
N ASP A 299 2.71 -11.15 -11.91
CA ASP A 299 2.60 -12.10 -13.03
C ASP A 299 2.34 -11.35 -14.34
N ARG A 300 3.39 -11.18 -15.15
CA ARG A 300 3.32 -10.50 -16.44
C ARG A 300 2.42 -11.21 -17.45
N PHE A 301 2.33 -12.54 -17.41
CA PHE A 301 1.45 -13.29 -18.29
C PHE A 301 0.00 -13.04 -17.90
N ARG A 302 -0.32 -13.17 -16.61
CA ARG A 302 -1.66 -12.90 -16.11
C ARG A 302 -2.11 -11.46 -16.38
N ILE A 303 -1.21 -10.48 -16.25
CA ILE A 303 -1.51 -9.09 -16.64
C ILE A 303 -1.88 -9.01 -18.12
N GLY A 304 -1.13 -9.68 -19.00
CA GLY A 304 -1.43 -9.72 -20.43
C GLY A 304 -2.81 -10.32 -20.71
N GLU A 305 -3.16 -11.41 -20.05
CA GLU A 305 -4.49 -12.03 -20.14
C GLU A 305 -5.59 -11.09 -19.68
N LEU A 306 -5.43 -10.45 -18.51
CA LEU A 306 -6.42 -9.51 -17.96
C LEU A 306 -6.68 -8.35 -18.93
N LEU A 307 -5.62 -7.75 -19.48
CA LEU A 307 -5.75 -6.64 -20.43
C LEU A 307 -6.40 -7.08 -21.75
N ALA A 308 -6.08 -8.28 -22.24
CA ALA A 308 -6.68 -8.85 -23.44
C ALA A 308 -8.18 -9.13 -23.23
N MET A 309 -8.53 -9.84 -22.16
CA MET A 309 -9.90 -10.14 -21.75
C MET A 309 -10.77 -8.88 -21.67
N VAL A 310 -10.28 -7.85 -20.98
CA VAL A 310 -10.98 -6.57 -20.85
C VAL A 310 -11.06 -5.83 -22.18
N GLY A 311 -9.97 -5.82 -22.95
CA GLY A 311 -9.92 -5.17 -24.25
C GLY A 311 -10.89 -5.78 -25.26
N GLU A 312 -11.00 -7.10 -25.29
CA GLU A 312 -11.96 -7.85 -26.11
C GLU A 312 -13.40 -7.48 -25.73
N GLU A 313 -13.75 -7.54 -24.45
CA GLU A 313 -15.09 -7.20 -23.98
C GLU A 313 -15.46 -5.73 -24.29
N MET A 314 -14.52 -4.80 -24.10
CA MET A 314 -14.72 -3.37 -24.35
C MET A 314 -14.60 -2.96 -25.83
N HIS A 315 -14.12 -3.87 -26.68
CA HIS A 315 -13.74 -3.63 -28.07
C HIS A 315 -12.71 -2.50 -28.22
N VAL A 316 -11.69 -2.49 -27.37
CA VAL A 316 -10.59 -1.50 -27.37
C VAL A 316 -9.25 -2.17 -27.06
N THR A 317 -8.16 -1.61 -27.55
CA THR A 317 -6.81 -2.02 -27.14
C THR A 317 -6.40 -1.26 -25.89
N ILE A 318 -6.07 -1.97 -24.82
CA ILE A 318 -5.53 -1.40 -23.58
C ILE A 318 -4.03 -1.70 -23.55
N SER A 319 -3.22 -0.70 -23.89
CA SER A 319 -1.75 -0.79 -23.92
C SER A 319 -1.12 -0.37 -22.59
#